data_AF-A0AAW9J7Q8-F1
#
_entry.id   AF-A0AAW9J7Q8-F1
#
_cell.length_a   1.000
_cell.length_b   1.000
_cell.length_c   1.000
_cell.angle_alpha   90.00
_cell.angle_beta   90.00
_cell.angle_gamma   90.00
#
_symmetry.space_group_name_H-M   'P 1'
#
loop_
_entity.id
_entity.type
_entity.pdbx_description
1 polymer ?
#
loop_
_entity_poly.entity_id
_entity_poly.type
_entity_poly.pdbx_seq_one_letter_code
_entity_poly.pdbx_strand_id
1 'polypeptide(L)'
;FKTVANTPVCPVAAMECSEKNLYAVQFHPEVMHTQEGTKMISNFLYNVCECSGDWKMDSFVEKTIEEIREKVGNGKVLCALSGGVDSSVAAVLLSKAVGNQLTCVFVDHGLLRKNEGDEVEEVFG
;
A
#
# COMPACT_ATOMS: atom_id res chain seq x y z
N PHE A 1 -18.70 -28.79 -5.34
CA PHE A 1 -19.02 -27.44 -4.83
C PHE A 1 -20.37 -27.49 -4.13
N LYS A 2 -20.49 -26.79 -3.00
CA LYS A 2 -21.70 -26.67 -2.19
C LYS A 2 -22.12 -25.21 -2.12
N THR A 3 -23.40 -24.93 -2.33
CA THR A 3 -23.95 -23.57 -2.15
C THR A 3 -24.04 -23.24 -0.67
N VAL A 4 -23.49 -22.10 -0.27
CA VAL A 4 -23.45 -21.64 1.14
C VAL A 4 -24.16 -20.31 1.38
N ALA A 5 -24.48 -19.58 0.32
CA ALA A 5 -25.36 -18.41 0.39
C ALA A 5 -26.24 -18.31 -0.85
N ASN A 6 -27.43 -17.73 -0.67
CA ASN A 6 -28.37 -17.43 -1.73
C ASN A 6 -29.04 -16.07 -1.47
N THR A 7 -29.65 -15.52 -2.51
CA THR A 7 -30.54 -14.35 -2.43
C THR A 7 -31.80 -14.64 -3.27
N PRO A 8 -32.87 -13.82 -3.16
CA PRO A 8 -34.09 -14.04 -3.94
C PRO A 8 -33.88 -14.07 -5.47
N VAL A 9 -32.85 -13.40 -5.98
CA VAL A 9 -32.55 -13.30 -7.42
C VAL A 9 -31.26 -14.01 -7.83
N CYS A 10 -30.47 -14.51 -6.88
CA CYS A 10 -29.24 -15.25 -7.13
C CYS A 10 -29.22 -16.53 -6.27
N PRO A 11 -29.60 -17.68 -6.84
CA PRO A 11 -29.65 -18.96 -6.14
C PRO A 11 -28.27 -19.44 -5.62
N VAL A 12 -27.18 -19.00 -6.25
CA VAL A 12 -25.80 -19.34 -5.86
C VAL A 12 -25.02 -18.05 -5.63
N ALA A 13 -25.31 -17.37 -4.51
CA ALA A 13 -24.64 -16.13 -4.15
C ALA A 13 -23.24 -16.37 -3.55
N ALA A 14 -23.03 -17.54 -2.94
CA ALA A 14 -21.70 -18.03 -2.56
C ALA A 14 -21.65 -19.56 -2.62
N MET A 15 -20.48 -20.10 -2.98
CA MET A 15 -20.22 -21.53 -3.02
C MET A 15 -18.82 -21.86 -2.50
N GLU A 16 -18.67 -23.07 -1.99
CA GLU A 16 -17.39 -23.58 -1.48
C GLU A 16 -17.08 -25.01 -1.97
N CYS A 17 -15.80 -25.35 -1.95
CA CYS A 17 -15.29 -26.71 -2.02
C CYS A 17 -14.18 -26.83 -0.96
N SER A 18 -14.57 -27.10 0.30
CA SER A 18 -13.66 -27.12 1.45
C SER A 18 -12.51 -28.12 1.26
N GLU A 19 -12.76 -29.27 0.62
CA GLU A 19 -11.73 -30.27 0.29
C GLU A 19 -10.58 -29.72 -0.59
N LYS A 20 -10.86 -28.67 -1.37
CA LYS A 20 -9.91 -28.05 -2.30
C LYS A 20 -9.56 -26.62 -1.90
N ASN A 21 -10.04 -26.14 -0.75
CA ASN A 21 -9.93 -24.75 -0.31
C ASN A 21 -10.38 -23.73 -1.38
N LEU A 22 -11.42 -24.05 -2.14
CA LEU A 22 -11.99 -23.14 -3.14
C LEU A 22 -13.24 -22.48 -2.59
N TYR A 23 -13.26 -21.15 -2.58
CA TYR A 23 -14.38 -20.34 -2.09
C TYR A 23 -14.70 -19.27 -3.12
N ALA A 24 -15.99 -19.02 -3.37
CA ALA A 24 -16.43 -18.03 -4.34
C ALA A 24 -17.67 -17.29 -3.81
N VAL A 25 -17.71 -15.99 -4.07
CA VAL A 25 -18.82 -15.09 -3.74
C VAL A 25 -19.19 -14.28 -4.99
N GLN A 26 -20.49 -13.98 -5.17
CA GLN A 26 -20.99 -13.12 -6.26
C GLN A 26 -21.18 -11.65 -5.85
N PHE A 27 -20.72 -11.28 -4.66
CA PHE A 27 -20.69 -9.92 -4.16
C PHE A 27 -19.24 -9.50 -3.88
N HIS A 28 -19.03 -8.21 -3.62
CA HIS A 28 -17.71 -7.61 -3.41
C HIS A 28 -17.40 -7.47 -1.92
N PRO A 29 -16.68 -8.40 -1.27
CA PRO A 29 -16.30 -8.28 0.15
C PRO A 29 -15.28 -7.16 0.40
N GLU A 30 -14.65 -6.62 -0.64
CA GLU A 30 -13.66 -5.55 -0.57
C GLU A 30 -14.27 -4.15 -0.41
N VAL A 31 -15.56 -3.97 -0.74
CA VAL A 31 -16.22 -2.66 -0.68
C VAL A 31 -16.88 -2.42 0.67
N MET A 32 -16.90 -1.14 1.10
CA MET A 32 -17.53 -0.70 2.35
C MET A 32 -19.01 -1.06 2.48
N HIS A 33 -19.69 -1.30 1.35
CA HIS A 33 -21.11 -1.65 1.33
C HIS A 33 -21.38 -3.07 1.85
N THR A 34 -20.36 -3.94 1.89
CA THR A 34 -20.46 -5.28 2.48
C THR A 34 -20.04 -5.20 3.93
N GLN A 35 -21.01 -5.11 4.85
CA GLN A 35 -20.78 -4.85 6.29
C GLN A 35 -19.71 -5.76 6.93
N GLU A 36 -19.69 -7.05 6.57
CA GLU A 36 -18.74 -8.04 7.12
C GLU A 36 -17.65 -8.42 6.11
N GLY A 37 -17.46 -7.63 5.04
CA GLY A 37 -16.56 -7.95 3.93
C GLY A 37 -15.10 -8.12 4.37
N THR A 38 -14.60 -7.18 5.19
CA THR A 38 -13.26 -7.27 5.79
C THR A 38 -13.08 -8.53 6.64
N LYS A 39 -14.11 -8.93 7.39
CA LYS A 39 -14.06 -10.16 8.20
C LYS A 39 -14.01 -11.41 7.34
N MET A 40 -14.72 -11.44 6.21
CA MET A 40 -14.64 -12.55 5.26
C MET A 40 -13.23 -12.69 4.67
N ILE A 41 -12.63 -11.57 4.23
CA ILE A 41 -11.25 -11.55 3.71
C ILE A 41 -10.26 -11.98 4.80
N SER A 42 -10.41 -11.47 6.02
CA SER A 42 -9.58 -11.86 7.17
C SER A 42 -9.66 -13.36 7.45
N ASN A 43 -10.86 -13.93 7.48
CA ASN A 43 -11.04 -15.37 7.67
C ASN A 43 -10.37 -16.18 6.56
N PHE A 44 -10.48 -15.73 5.32
CA PHE A 44 -9.83 -16.39 4.20
C PHE A 44 -8.30 -16.37 4.35
N LEU A 45 -7.70 -15.22 4.63
CA LEU A 45 -6.26 -15.10 4.79
C LEU A 45 -5.72 -15.91 5.98
N TYR A 46 -6.31 -15.76 7.16
CA TYR A 46 -5.73 -16.31 8.39
C TYR A 46 -6.18 -17.74 8.71
N ASN A 47 -7.42 -18.11 8.36
CA ASN A 47 -7.96 -19.43 8.72
C ASN A 47 -7.94 -20.43 7.55
N VAL A 48 -8.02 -19.95 6.30
CA VAL A 48 -8.00 -20.83 5.12
C VAL A 48 -6.61 -20.90 4.49
N CYS A 49 -5.98 -19.75 4.27
CA CYS A 49 -4.62 -19.68 3.72
C CYS A 49 -3.53 -19.79 4.79
N GLU A 50 -3.90 -19.79 6.08
CA GLU A 50 -2.98 -19.91 7.22
C GLU A 50 -1.84 -18.85 7.19
N CYS A 51 -2.11 -17.67 6.64
CA CYS A 51 -1.14 -16.58 6.63
C CYS A 51 -0.85 -16.12 8.07
N SER A 52 0.40 -15.71 8.35
CA SER A 52 0.83 -15.28 9.69
C SER A 52 0.50 -13.82 10.01
N GLY A 53 0.29 -12.97 8.99
CA GLY A 53 0.11 -11.53 9.17
C GLY A 53 1.38 -10.81 9.62
N ASP A 54 2.54 -11.28 9.16
CA ASP A 54 3.86 -10.72 9.44
C ASP A 54 4.11 -9.37 8.74
N TRP A 55 3.27 -8.97 7.79
CA TRP A 55 3.34 -7.67 7.17
C TRP A 55 2.90 -6.54 8.12
N LYS A 56 3.88 -5.88 8.74
CA LYS A 56 3.68 -4.68 9.55
C LYS A 56 4.36 -3.48 8.93
N MET A 57 3.72 -2.31 9.04
CA MET A 57 4.25 -1.07 8.47
C MET A 57 5.62 -0.69 9.05
N ASP A 58 5.84 -0.89 10.35
CA ASP A 58 7.13 -0.56 10.99
C ASP A 58 8.26 -1.43 10.43
N SER A 59 8.05 -2.75 10.34
CA SER A 59 9.02 -3.66 9.74
C SER A 59 9.26 -3.37 8.26
N PHE A 60 8.24 -2.89 7.55
CA PHE A 60 8.38 -2.49 6.15
C PHE A 60 9.29 -1.27 6.01
N VAL A 61 9.12 -0.25 6.85
CA VAL A 61 9.96 0.97 6.81
C VAL A 61 11.42 0.64 7.11
N GLU A 62 11.69 -0.13 8.16
CA GLU A 62 13.05 -0.53 8.53
C GLU A 62 13.73 -1.32 7.41
N LYS A 63 13.04 -2.35 6.90
CA LYS A 63 13.54 -3.20 5.81
C LYS A 63 13.80 -2.39 4.53
N THR A 64 12.89 -1.49 4.18
CA THR A 64 13.04 -0.64 2.98
C THR A 64 14.24 0.29 3.12
N ILE A 65 14.47 0.87 4.30
CA ILE A 65 15.63 1.74 4.56
C ILE A 65 16.95 0.95 4.39
N GLU A 66 17.01 -0.28 4.91
CA GLU A 66 18.17 -1.15 4.78
C GLU A 66 18.43 -1.53 3.32
N GLU A 67 17.41 -1.99 2.60
CA GLU A 67 17.50 -2.34 1.18
C GLU A 67 17.96 -1.16 0.31
N ILE A 68 17.44 0.04 0.58
CA ILE A 68 17.87 1.26 -0.12
C ILE A 68 19.35 1.53 0.16
N ARG A 69 19.77 1.45 1.42
CA ARG A 69 21.16 1.73 1.82
C ARG A 69 22.13 0.74 1.16
N GLU A 70 21.81 -0.54 1.16
CA GLU A 70 22.59 -1.58 0.48
C GLU A 70 22.69 -1.34 -1.02
N LYS A 71 21.55 -1.01 -1.65
CA LYS A 71 21.48 -0.79 -3.09
C LYS A 71 22.23 0.46 -3.55
N VAL A 72 22.17 1.53 -2.77
CA VAL A 72 22.82 2.81 -3.11
C VAL A 72 24.31 2.76 -2.78
N GLY A 73 24.70 2.11 -1.67
CA GLY A 73 26.08 2.07 -1.20
C GLY A 73 26.65 3.49 -1.04
N ASN A 74 27.70 3.81 -1.80
CA ASN A 74 28.35 5.13 -1.80
C ASN A 74 27.90 6.03 -2.97
N GLY A 75 26.85 5.64 -3.71
CA GLY A 75 26.32 6.40 -4.83
C GLY A 75 25.61 7.70 -4.41
N LYS A 76 25.29 8.55 -5.38
CA LYS A 76 24.41 9.71 -5.15
C LYS A 76 22.99 9.39 -5.64
N VAL A 77 21.99 9.93 -4.97
CA VAL A 77 20.58 9.74 -5.29
C VAL A 77 19.96 11.08 -5.66
N LEU A 78 19.24 11.10 -6.79
CA LEU A 78 18.45 12.25 -7.21
C LEU A 78 16.97 11.92 -7.00
N CYS A 79 16.25 12.77 -6.28
CA CYS A 79 14.80 12.62 -6.07
C CYS A 79 14.08 13.85 -6.64
N ALA A 80 13.14 13.63 -7.55
CA ALA A 80 12.28 14.69 -8.03
C ALA A 80 11.11 14.87 -7.04
N LEU A 81 11.05 16.04 -6.40
CA LEU A 81 9.94 16.44 -5.55
C LEU A 81 8.88 17.12 -6.39
N SER A 82 7.62 16.67 -6.26
CA SER A 82 6.46 17.31 -6.90
C SER A 82 5.53 18.01 -5.91
N GLY A 83 5.76 17.85 -4.60
CA GLY A 83 4.82 18.28 -3.55
C GLY A 83 3.68 17.29 -3.29
N GLY A 84 3.58 16.22 -4.08
CA GLY A 84 2.63 15.13 -3.84
C GLY A 84 3.09 14.18 -2.73
N VAL A 85 2.13 13.59 -2.01
CA VAL A 85 2.35 12.68 -0.88
C VAL A 85 3.34 11.55 -1.22
N ASP A 86 3.23 10.95 -2.41
CA ASP A 86 4.12 9.86 -2.81
C ASP A 86 5.59 10.31 -2.90
N SER A 87 5.83 11.47 -3.53
CA SER A 87 7.18 12.04 -3.67
C SER A 87 7.76 12.46 -2.32
N SER A 88 6.92 12.98 -1.43
CA SER A 88 7.29 13.38 -0.07
C SER A 88 7.67 12.18 0.79
N VAL A 89 6.86 11.11 0.78
CA VAL A 89 7.16 9.88 1.52
C VAL A 89 8.42 9.22 0.97
N ALA A 90 8.60 9.18 -0.36
CA ALA A 90 9.81 8.67 -0.98
C ALA A 90 11.05 9.48 -0.57
N ALA A 91 10.98 10.81 -0.60
CA ALA A 91 12.08 11.68 -0.18
C ALA A 91 12.45 11.48 1.29
N VAL A 92 11.46 11.33 2.18
CA VAL A 92 11.70 11.04 3.61
C VAL A 92 12.36 9.67 3.80
N LEU A 93 11.90 8.62 3.11
CA LEU A 93 12.52 7.30 3.18
C LEU A 93 13.95 7.31 2.66
N LEU A 94 14.21 7.97 1.53
CA LEU A 94 15.55 8.13 0.97
C LEU A 94 16.46 8.93 1.90
N SER A 95 15.96 10.02 2.48
CA SER A 95 16.71 10.86 3.42
C SER A 95 17.13 10.05 4.66
N LYS A 96 16.22 9.23 5.22
CA LYS A 96 16.55 8.31 6.32
C LYS A 96 17.57 7.23 5.93
N ALA A 97 17.55 6.77 4.68
CA ALA A 97 18.44 5.71 4.22
C ALA A 97 19.86 6.21 3.89
N VAL A 98 19.97 7.31 3.15
CA VAL A 98 21.23 7.74 2.51
C VAL A 98 21.65 9.19 2.84
N GLY A 99 20.84 9.93 3.59
CA GLY A 99 21.16 11.27 4.11
C GLY A 99 21.77 12.20 3.06
N ASN A 100 23.02 12.60 3.28
CA ASN A 100 23.77 13.56 2.44
C ASN A 100 24.03 13.09 1.00
N GLN A 101 23.75 11.83 0.66
CA GLN A 101 23.83 11.32 -0.70
C GLN A 101 22.60 11.70 -1.54
N LEU A 102 21.52 12.14 -0.89
CA LEU A 102 20.27 12.55 -1.53
C LEU A 102 20.35 14.01 -1.97
N THR A 103 19.96 14.25 -3.22
CA THR A 103 19.68 15.58 -3.77
C THR A 103 18.24 15.60 -4.23
N CYS A 104 17.42 16.41 -3.57
CA CYS A 104 16.04 16.66 -3.98
C CYS A 104 16.01 17.81 -4.98
N VAL A 105 15.27 17.64 -6.07
CA VAL A 105 15.03 18.68 -7.07
C VAL A 105 13.54 18.93 -7.13
N PHE A 106 13.14 20.15 -6.80
CA PHE A 106 11.79 20.65 -7.00
C PHE A 106 11.77 21.53 -8.26
N VAL A 107 10.75 21.36 -9.09
CA VAL A 107 10.58 22.15 -10.32
C VAL A 107 9.23 22.84 -10.30
N ASP A 108 9.23 24.15 -10.09
CA ASP A 108 8.06 24.97 -10.31
C ASP A 108 7.82 25.14 -11.81
N HIS A 109 6.79 24.45 -12.32
CA HIS A 109 6.36 24.54 -13.71
C HIS A 109 5.38 25.69 -13.97
N GLY A 110 5.08 26.53 -12.98
CA GLY A 110 4.20 27.69 -13.09
C GLY A 110 2.70 27.38 -13.11
N LEU A 111 2.31 26.14 -12.77
CA LEU A 111 0.90 25.70 -12.69
C LEU A 111 0.57 25.10 -11.31
N LEU A 112 1.41 25.37 -10.31
CA LEU A 112 1.18 24.94 -8.93
C LEU A 112 0.03 25.72 -8.30
N ARG A 113 -0.56 25.16 -7.23
CA ARG A 113 -1.58 25.89 -6.46
C ARG A 113 -0.92 27.05 -5.73
N LYS A 114 -1.74 28.03 -5.35
CA LYS A 114 -1.28 29.20 -4.59
C LYS A 114 -0.51 28.74 -3.34
N ASN A 115 0.74 29.20 -3.21
CA ASN A 115 1.68 28.91 -2.12
C ASN A 115 2.21 27.46 -2.05
N GLU A 116 1.88 26.58 -2.99
CA GLU A 116 2.33 25.18 -2.95
C GLU A 116 3.86 25.05 -3.11
N GLY A 117 4.49 25.94 -3.88
CA GLY A 117 5.95 25.98 -3.98
C GLY A 117 6.63 26.32 -2.65
N ASP A 118 6.14 27.36 -1.97
CA ASP A 118 6.67 27.81 -0.68
C ASP A 118 6.53 26.72 0.39
N GLU A 119 5.38 26.04 0.43
CA GLU A 119 5.13 24.93 1.37
C GLU A 119 6.09 23.74 1.15
N VAL A 120 6.41 23.43 -0.12
CA VAL A 120 7.34 22.35 -0.44
C VAL A 120 8.78 22.74 -0.09
N GLU A 121 9.18 23.99 -0.34
CA GLU A 121 10.50 24.49 0.07
C GLU A 121 10.66 24.55 1.59
N GLU A 122 9.63 24.94 2.35
CA GLU A 122 9.71 24.99 3.82
C GLU A 122 9.89 23.59 4.45
N VAL A 123 9.28 22.56 3.86
CA VAL A 123 9.34 21.18 4.39
C VAL A 123 10.62 20.44 3.96
N PHE A 124 11.19 20.77 2.79
CA PHE A 124 12.27 19.98 2.17
C PHE A 124 13.54 20.77 1.82
N GLY A 125 13.56 22.09 2.03
CA GLY A 125 14.71 22.98 1.81
C GLY A 125 15.78 22.96 2.89
#